data_AF-A0A845Z974-F1
#
_entry.id   AF-A0A845Z974-F1
#
_cell.length_a   1.000
_cell.length_b   1.000
_cell.length_c   1.000
_cell.angle_alpha   90.00
_cell.angle_beta   90.00
_cell.angle_gamma   90.00
#
_symmetry.space_group_name_H-M   'P 1'
#
loop_
_entity.id
_entity.type
_entity.pdbx_description
1 polymer ?
#
loop_
_entity_poly.entity_id
_entity_poly.type
_entity_poly.pdbx_seq_one_letter_code
_entity_poly.pdbx_strand_id
1 'polypeptide(L)'
;MKTFFDAKIEILEINKYQERPGFSGKYHLVKFLLQSNEFIPFEVNIWVHSNYPEAEIIKVARTFLNRRLQDFVELTSEEIYTYDEVDALWESFNN
;
A
#
# COMPACT_ATOMS: atom_id res chain seq x y z
N MET A 1 -20.07 -8.21 1.83
CA MET A 1 -18.79 -7.59 2.25
C MET A 1 -18.58 -6.40 1.31
N LYS A 2 -18.87 -5.17 1.75
CA LYS A 2 -18.66 -3.97 0.92
C LYS A 2 -17.15 -3.75 0.82
N THR A 3 -16.60 -3.83 -0.38
CA THR A 3 -15.22 -3.42 -0.68
C THR A 3 -15.18 -1.89 -0.63
N PHE A 4 -14.52 -1.33 0.38
CA PHE A 4 -14.56 0.10 0.70
C PHE A 4 -13.60 0.99 -0.12
N PHE A 5 -13.02 0.47 -1.21
CA PHE A 5 -12.21 1.27 -2.11
C PHE A 5 -12.47 0.78 -3.54
N ASP A 6 -13.27 1.51 -4.32
CA ASP A 6 -13.56 1.19 -5.73
C ASP A 6 -12.44 1.72 -6.63
N ALA A 7 -11.23 1.22 -6.38
CA ALA A 7 -10.05 1.52 -7.18
C ALA A 7 -9.56 0.26 -7.88
N LYS A 8 -9.21 0.42 -9.16
CA LYS A 8 -8.42 -0.55 -9.89
C LYS A 8 -7.01 -0.57 -9.31
N ILE A 9 -6.55 -1.75 -8.92
CA ILE A 9 -5.19 -1.97 -8.40
C ILE A 9 -4.37 -2.66 -9.49
N GLU A 10 -3.34 -1.98 -9.96
CA GLU A 10 -2.37 -2.51 -10.93
C GLU A 10 -1.01 -2.71 -10.26
N ILE A 11 -0.25 -3.72 -10.70
CA ILE A 11 1.13 -3.91 -10.25
C ILE A 11 2.02 -3.23 -11.28
N LEU A 12 2.78 -2.23 -10.86
CA LEU A 12 3.73 -1.54 -11.73
C LEU A 12 5.07 -2.26 -11.79
N GLU A 13 5.57 -2.69 -10.62
CA GLU A 13 6.94 -3.17 -10.51
C GLU A 13 7.09 -4.15 -9.34
N ILE A 14 7.98 -5.14 -9.52
CA ILE A 14 8.39 -6.07 -8.47
C ILE A 14 9.91 -6.12 -8.43
N ASN A 15 10.51 -5.51 -7.41
CA ASN A 15 11.95 -5.53 -7.17
C ASN A 15 12.29 -6.48 -6.03
N LYS A 16 13.08 -7.52 -6.32
CA LYS A 16 13.40 -8.56 -5.34
C LYS A 16 14.71 -8.26 -4.60
N TYR A 17 14.82 -8.75 -3.36
CA TYR A 17 16.05 -8.72 -2.55
C TYR A 17 16.68 -7.33 -2.39
N GLN A 18 15.84 -6.32 -2.27
CA GLN A 18 16.19 -4.92 -2.04
C GLN A 18 16.49 -4.64 -0.57
N GLU A 19 17.23 -3.57 -0.31
CA GLU A 19 17.42 -3.02 1.03
C GLU A 19 16.26 -2.09 1.34
N ARG A 20 15.68 -2.26 2.54
CA ARG A 20 14.62 -1.37 3.02
C ARG A 20 15.22 -0.39 4.03
N PRO A 21 15.10 0.93 3.81
CA PRO A 21 15.59 1.92 4.76
C PRO A 21 15.05 1.68 6.17
N GLY A 22 15.93 1.67 7.17
CA GLY A 22 15.57 1.48 8.58
C GLY A 22 15.34 0.04 9.04
N PHE A 23 15.54 -0.97 8.18
CA PHE A 23 15.37 -2.38 8.53
C PHE A 23 16.63 -3.19 8.21
N SER A 24 16.97 -4.12 9.09
CA SER A 24 18.01 -5.12 8.81
C SER A 24 17.42 -6.27 7.97
N GLY A 25 18.05 -6.58 6.84
CA GLY A 25 17.67 -7.72 6.00
C GLY A 25 17.33 -7.34 4.56
N LYS A 26 16.88 -8.34 3.79
CA LYS A 26 16.45 -8.14 2.40
C LYS A 26 14.93 -8.24 2.29
N TYR A 27 14.37 -7.48 1.37
CA TYR A 27 12.94 -7.38 1.15
C TYR A 27 12.63 -7.40 -0.35
N HIS A 28 11.43 -7.78 -0.70
CA HIS A 28 10.86 -7.55 -2.03
C HIS A 28 10.01 -6.27 -1.95
N LEU A 29 10.24 -5.33 -2.86
CA LEU A 29 9.41 -4.16 -3.04
C LEU A 29 8.42 -4.44 -4.17
N VAL A 30 7.13 -4.33 -3.88
CA VAL A 30 6.06 -4.37 -4.88
C VAL A 30 5.44 -2.98 -4.95
N LYS A 31 5.43 -2.40 -6.14
CA LYS A 31 4.78 -1.11 -6.42
C LYS A 31 3.40 -1.35 -7.02
N PHE A 32 2.39 -0.79 -6.39
CA PHE A 32 1.02 -0.79 -6.89
C PHE A 32 0.63 0.59 -7.39
N LEU A 33 -0.14 0.66 -8.47
CA LEU A 33 -0.88 1.85 -8.87
C LEU A 33 -2.33 1.66 -8.47
N LEU A 34 -2.87 2.60 -7.71
CA LEU A 34 -4.30 2.68 -7.41
C LEU A 34 -4.93 3.74 -8.29
N GLN A 35 -5.94 3.34 -9.04
CA GLN A 35 -6.68 4.21 -9.95
C GLN A 35 -8.16 4.18 -9.59
N SER A 36 -8.72 5.34 -9.26
CA SER A 36 -10.16 5.51 -9.10
C SER A 36 -10.61 6.68 -9.97
N ASN A 37 -11.89 6.74 -10.31
CA ASN A 37 -12.45 7.90 -11.03
C ASN A 37 -12.58 9.12 -10.12
N GLU A 38 -12.55 8.93 -8.80
CA GLU A 38 -12.79 9.97 -7.79
C GLU A 38 -11.51 10.61 -7.27
N PHE A 39 -10.35 9.95 -7.48
CA PHE A 39 -9.06 10.38 -6.93
C PHE A 39 -7.96 10.32 -7.98
N ILE A 40 -6.98 11.20 -7.85
CA ILE A 40 -5.78 11.18 -8.69
C ILE A 40 -5.07 9.83 -8.50
N PRO A 41 -4.70 9.12 -9.58
CA PRO A 41 -3.94 7.89 -9.46
C PRO A 41 -2.68 8.06 -8.62
N PHE A 42 -2.41 7.10 -7.75
CA PHE A 42 -1.25 7.17 -6.87
C PHE A 42 -0.57 5.81 -6.71
N GLU A 43 0.75 5.87 -6.45
CA GLU A 43 1.58 4.69 -6.26
C GLU A 43 1.68 4.33 -4.77
N VAL A 44 1.68 3.03 -4.47
CA VAL A 44 1.90 2.51 -3.12
C VAL A 44 3.00 1.47 -3.14
N ASN A 45 4.02 1.73 -2.31
CA ASN A 45 5.14 0.85 -2.09
C ASN A 45 4.84 -0.14 -0.95
N ILE A 46 4.84 -1.43 -1.26
CA ILE A 46 4.68 -2.51 -0.28
C ILE A 46 5.97 -3.31 -0.18
N TRP A 47 6.51 -3.38 1.02
CA TRP A 47 7.70 -4.17 1.34
C TRP A 47 7.29 -5.52 1.93
N VAL A 48 7.76 -6.61 1.31
CA VAL A 48 7.56 -8.00 1.75
C VAL A 48 8.90 -8.58 2.17
N HIS A 49 9.01 -9.17 3.35
CA HIS A 49 10.29 -9.76 3.80
C HIS A 49 10.74 -10.88 2.85
N SER A 50 12.05 -11.01 2.60
CA SER A 50 12.59 -12.05 1.70
C SER A 50 12.46 -13.49 2.20
N ASN A 51 11.80 -13.69 3.35
CA ASN A 51 11.56 -15.03 3.91
C ASN A 51 10.27 -15.64 3.35
N TYR A 52 9.40 -14.82 2.73
CA TYR A 52 8.24 -15.33 2.03
C TYR A 52 8.66 -16.01 0.71
N PRO A 53 8.03 -17.13 0.32
CA PRO A 53 8.31 -17.77 -0.95
C PRO A 53 8.08 -16.80 -2.12
N GLU A 54 8.96 -16.83 -3.13
CA GLU A 54 8.86 -15.90 -4.26
C GLU A 54 7.52 -16.00 -5.01
N ALA A 55 6.97 -17.22 -5.12
CA ALA A 55 5.67 -17.47 -5.74
C ALA A 55 4.51 -16.77 -5.03
N GLU A 56 4.67 -16.40 -3.76
CA GLU A 56 3.63 -15.81 -2.91
C GLU A 56 3.81 -14.29 -2.72
N ILE A 57 4.88 -13.67 -3.22
CA ILE A 57 5.19 -12.23 -3.00
C ILE A 57 3.99 -11.35 -3.33
N ILE A 58 3.37 -11.55 -4.49
CA ILE A 58 2.23 -10.73 -4.94
C ILE A 58 1.04 -10.87 -4.00
N LYS A 59 0.76 -12.11 -3.57
CA LYS A 59 -0.35 -12.40 -2.65
C LYS A 59 -0.13 -11.72 -1.30
N VAL A 60 1.06 -11.87 -0.73
CA VAL A 60 1.44 -11.23 0.55
C VAL A 60 1.39 -9.71 0.43
N ALA A 61 1.93 -9.15 -0.66
CA ALA A 61 1.91 -7.71 -0.90
C ALA A 61 0.47 -7.16 -1.02
N ARG A 62 -0.42 -7.87 -1.72
CA ARG A 62 -1.85 -7.53 -1.79
C ARG A 62 -2.53 -7.61 -0.42
N THR A 63 -2.19 -8.59 0.41
CA THR A 63 -2.72 -8.68 1.78
C THR A 63 -2.32 -7.46 2.61
N PHE A 64 -1.06 -7.03 2.55
CA PHE A 64 -0.60 -5.83 3.25
C PHE A 64 -1.23 -4.55 2.70
N LEU A 65 -1.37 -4.43 1.37
CA LEU A 65 -2.07 -3.31 0.74
C LEU A 65 -3.53 -3.23 1.21
N ASN A 66 -4.25 -4.34 1.19
CA ASN A 66 -5.65 -4.38 1.61
C ASN A 66 -5.83 -3.93 3.06
N ARG A 67 -4.92 -4.34 3.97
CA ARG A 67 -5.00 -3.88 5.36
C ARG A 67 -4.80 -2.37 5.46
N ARG A 68 -3.81 -1.81 4.78
CA ARG A 68 -3.58 -0.35 4.75
C ARG A 68 -4.78 0.43 4.21
N LEU A 69 -5.42 -0.08 3.16
CA LEU A 69 -6.63 0.56 2.61
C LEU A 69 -7.81 0.49 3.58
N GLN A 70 -7.96 -0.62 4.31
CA GLN A 70 -8.96 -0.71 5.38
C GLN A 70 -8.68 0.27 6.50
N ASP A 71 -7.42 0.35 6.97
CA ASP A 71 -7.02 1.32 8.00
C ASP A 71 -7.34 2.76 7.54
N PHE A 72 -7.09 3.10 6.27
CA PHE A 72 -7.41 4.40 5.70
C PHE A 72 -8.90 4.72 5.69
N VAL A 73 -9.72 3.75 5.30
CA VAL A 73 -11.19 3.89 5.32
C VAL A 73 -11.68 4.07 6.77
N GLU A 74 -11.15 3.29 7.71
CA GLU A 74 -11.48 3.41 9.13
C GLU A 74 -11.14 4.83 9.64
N LEU A 75 -9.94 5.33 9.36
CA LEU A 75 -9.48 6.66 9.77
C LEU A 75 -10.33 7.82 9.21
N THR A 76 -10.80 7.70 7.97
CA THR A 76 -11.65 8.72 7.32
C THR A 76 -13.13 8.60 7.70
N SER A 77 -13.57 7.45 8.22
CA SER A 77 -14.99 7.18 8.51
C SER A 77 -15.51 7.73 9.84
N GLU A 78 -14.63 7.96 10.82
CA GLU A 78 -15.02 8.32 12.19
C GLU A 78 -14.82 9.82 12.51
N GLU A 79 -14.63 10.69 11.51
CA GLU A 79 -14.22 12.10 11.69
C GLU A 79 -12.97 12.28 12.61
N ILE A 80 -12.21 11.20 12.84
CA ILE A 80 -11.00 11.20 13.69
C ILE A 80 -9.94 12.13 13.08
N TYR A 81 -9.88 12.13 11.75
CA TYR A 81 -9.02 13.01 10.97
C TYR A 81 -9.84 13.70 9.90
N THR A 82 -9.55 14.97 9.68
CA THR A 82 -10.01 15.69 8.50
C THR A 82 -9.36 15.12 7.25
N TYR A 83 -10.00 15.29 6.10
CA TYR A 83 -9.47 14.82 4.81
C TYR A 83 -8.02 15.32 4.57
N ASP A 84 -7.74 16.58 4.93
CA ASP A 84 -6.42 17.20 4.81
C ASP A 84 -5.35 16.55 5.70
N GLU A 85 -5.70 16.12 6.92
CA GLU A 85 -4.78 15.42 7.82
C GLU A 85 -4.44 14.02 7.33
N VAL A 86 -5.42 13.36 6.71
CA VAL A 86 -5.24 12.04 6.11
C VAL A 86 -4.34 12.13 4.88
N ASP A 87 -4.56 13.11 4.00
CA ASP A 87 -3.69 13.37 2.85
C ASP A 87 -2.24 13.66 3.29
N ALA A 88 -2.04 14.50 4.30
CA ALA A 88 -0.71 14.83 4.83
C ALA A 88 0.02 13.61 5.44
N LEU A 89 -0.69 12.78 6.21
CA LEU A 89 -0.14 11.53 6.73
C LEU A 89 0.28 10.62 5.57
N TRP A 90 -0.52 10.56 4.52
CA TRP A 90 -0.28 9.68 3.38
C TRP A 90 0.91 10.11 2.52
N GLU A 91 1.08 11.41 2.27
CA GLU A 91 2.27 11.94 1.59
C GLU A 91 3.56 11.63 2.36
N SER A 92 3.51 11.63 3.70
CA SER A 92 4.66 11.33 4.55
C SER A 92 5.13 9.87 4.48
N PHE A 93 4.26 8.93 4.06
CA PHE A 93 4.61 7.51 3.93
C PHE A 93 5.10 7.13 2.52
N ASN A 94 4.88 7.99 1.52
CA ASN A 94 5.21 7.73 0.12
C ASN A 94 6.44 8.51 -0.39
N ASN A 95 6.91 9.52 0.35
CA ASN A 95 8.22 10.16 0.18
C ASN A 95 9.33 9.40 0.93
#